data_AF-A0A954RK50-F1
#
_entry.id   AF-A0A954RK50-F1
#
_cell.length_a   1.000
_cell.length_b   1.000
_cell.length_c   1.000
_cell.angle_alpha   90.00
_cell.angle_beta   90.00
_cell.angle_gamma   90.00
#
_symmetry.space_group_name_H-M   'P 1'
#
loop_
_entity.id
_entity.type
_entity.pdbx_description
1 polymer ?
#
loop_
_entity_poly.entity_id
_entity_poly.type
_entity_poly.pdbx_seq_one_letter_code
_entity_poly.pdbx_strand_id
1 'polypeptide(L)' 'MNRQAIMTWCLLVLFVGTLAAESPKPVTSIDLQDGDAFVFLGDSITHQCLYTQYVEDYFYTRYPERRIHFYNSGVSG' A
#
# COMPACT_ATOMS: atom_id res chain seq x y z
N MET A 1 43.20 -25.04 -9.24
CA MET A 1 41.79 -24.61 -9.15
C MET A 1 41.25 -24.45 -10.57
N ASN A 2 40.15 -25.13 -10.93
CA ASN A 2 39.74 -25.34 -12.32
C ASN A 2 38.99 -24.11 -12.88
N ARG A 3 39.47 -23.47 -13.96
CA ARG A 3 38.93 -22.21 -14.53
C ARG A 3 37.42 -22.26 -14.82
N GLN A 4 36.93 -23.44 -15.23
CA GLN A 4 35.52 -23.69 -15.49
C GLN A 4 34.66 -23.51 -14.23
N ALA A 5 35.11 -24.06 -13.10
CA ALA A 5 34.39 -23.94 -11.83
C ALA A 5 34.29 -22.48 -11.39
N ILE A 6 35.35 -21.69 -11.55
CA ILE A 6 35.36 -20.26 -11.17
C ILE A 6 34.31 -19.48 -11.98
N MET A 7 34.19 -19.72 -13.29
CA MET A 7 33.15 -19.09 -14.12
C MET A 7 31.74 -19.53 -13.71
N THR A 8 31.53 -20.80 -13.37
CA THR A 8 30.21 -21.29 -12.94
C THR A 8 29.80 -20.65 -11.61
N TRP A 9 30.73 -20.54 -10.66
CA TRP A 9 30.49 -19.85 -9.38
C TRP A 9 30.19 -18.36 -9.57
N CYS A 10 30.93 -17.66 -10.46
CA CYS A 10 30.65 -16.25 -10.77
C CYS A 10 29.26 -16.05 -11.40
N LEU A 11 28.84 -16.92 -12.33
CA LEU A 11 27.52 -16.85 -12.96
C LEU A 11 26.38 -17.13 -11.98
N LEU A 12 26.58 -18.06 -11.04
CA LEU A 12 25.60 -18.37 -9.98
C LEU A 12 25.41 -17.21 -9.01
N VAL A 13 26.49 -16.54 -8.61
CA VAL A 13 26.43 -15.35 -7.73
C VAL A 13 25.72 -14.18 -8.42
N LEU A 14 25.95 -13.98 -9.72
CA LEU A 14 25.26 -12.94 -10.51
C LEU A 14 23.75 -13.21 -10.66
N PHE A 15 23.34 -14.47 -10.81
CA PHE A 15 21.92 -14.85 -10.94
C PHE A 15 21.13 -14.67 -9.64
N VAL A 16 21.76 -14.90 -8.48
CA VAL A 16 21.12 -14.70 -7.17
C VAL A 16 20.91 -13.21 -6.86
N GLY A 17 21.80 -12.33 -7.33
CA GLY A 17 21.69 -10.87 -7.12
C GLY A 17 20.44 -10.24 -7.75
N THR A 18 19.92 -10.80 -8.84
CA THR A 18 18.72 -10.30 -9.54
C THR A 18 17.39 -10.70 -8.90
N LEU A 19 17.39 -11.61 -7.92
CA LEU A 19 16.17 -12.08 -7.24
C LEU A 19 15.92 -11.38 -5.90
N ALA A 20 16.69 -10.33 -5.58
CA ALA A 20 16.40 -9.50 -4.42
C ALA A 20 15.04 -8.81 -4.62
N ALA A 21 14.06 -9.17 -3.79
CA ALA A 21 12.75 -8.53 -3.80
C ALA A 21 12.92 -7.04 -3.48
N GLU A 22 12.49 -6.16 -4.38
CA GLU A 22 12.45 -4.73 -4.13
C GLU A 22 11.40 -4.47 -3.04
N SER A 23 11.79 -3.83 -1.94
CA SER A 23 10.84 -3.42 -0.91
C SER A 23 9.80 -2.51 -1.56
N PRO A 24 8.50 -2.72 -1.32
CA PRO A 24 7.47 -1.86 -1.87
C PRO A 24 7.74 -0.42 -1.44
N LYS A 25 7.85 0.49 -2.41
CA LYS A 25 8.03 1.92 -2.14
C LYS A 25 6.82 2.41 -1.35
N PRO A 26 7.01 3.23 -0.31
CA PRO A 26 5.90 3.80 0.43
C PRO A 26 4.96 4.52 -0.53
N VAL A 27 3.65 4.29 -0.38
CA VAL A 27 2.65 5.06 -1.11
C VAL A 27 2.73 6.49 -0.62
N THR A 28 3.15 7.42 -1.49
CA THR A 28 3.34 8.83 -1.15
C THR A 28 2.09 9.68 -1.33
N SER A 29 1.13 9.21 -2.13
CA SER A 29 -0.12 9.91 -2.41
C SER A 29 -1.23 8.91 -2.69
N ILE A 30 -2.45 9.30 -2.31
CA ILE A 30 -3.68 8.57 -2.64
C ILE A 30 -4.45 9.44 -3.63
N ASP A 31 -4.71 8.91 -4.82
CA ASP A 31 -5.46 9.59 -5.87
C ASP A 31 -6.82 8.91 -6.06
N LEU A 32 -7.84 9.42 -5.35
CA LEU A 32 -9.21 8.89 -5.40
C LEU A 32 -10.00 9.56 -6.51
N GLN A 33 -10.58 8.73 -7.37
CA GLN A 33 -11.41 9.12 -8.49
C GLN A 33 -12.91 9.03 -8.14
N ASP A 34 -13.75 9.57 -9.02
CA ASP A 34 -15.20 9.46 -8.89
C ASP A 34 -15.64 7.99 -8.98
N GLY A 35 -16.51 7.56 -8.05
CA GLY A 35 -17.02 6.20 -7.96
C GLY A 35 -16.13 5.21 -7.19
N ASP A 36 -14.94 5.61 -6.74
CA ASP A 36 -14.04 4.73 -5.98
C ASP A 36 -14.61 4.33 -4.61
N ALA A 37 -14.24 3.14 -4.14
CA ALA A 37 -14.53 2.67 -2.79
C ALA A 37 -13.27 2.72 -1.92
N PHE A 38 -13.37 3.40 -0.78
CA PHE A 38 -12.30 3.51 0.20
C PHE A 38 -12.70 2.83 1.50
N VAL A 39 -11.92 1.84 1.95
CA VAL A 39 -12.19 1.08 3.17
C VAL A 39 -11.14 1.38 4.24
N PHE A 40 -11.58 1.86 5.40
CA PHE A 40 -10.74 1.96 6.59
C PHE A 40 -10.73 0.62 7.33
N LEU A 41 -9.58 -0.03 7.40
CA LEU A 41 -9.38 -1.26 8.17
C LEU A 41 -8.54 -0.94 9.42
N GLY A 42 -8.99 -1.38 10.58
CA GLY A 42 -8.21 -1.24 11.80
C GLY A 42 -8.90 -1.75 13.05
N ASP A 43 -8.38 -1.33 14.20
CA ASP A 43 -8.79 -1.79 15.52
C ASP A 43 -9.86 -0.88 16.15
N SER A 44 -9.87 -0.80 17.49
CA SER A 44 -10.77 0.06 18.27
C SER A 44 -10.68 1.53 17.89
N ILE A 45 -9.52 2.03 17.44
CA ILE A 45 -9.36 3.43 17.01
C ILE A 45 -10.15 3.68 15.72
N THR A 46 -10.11 2.72 14.79
CA THR A 46 -10.88 2.81 13.54
C THR A 46 -12.36 2.63 13.82
N HIS A 47 -12.72 1.65 14.66
CA HIS A 47 -14.12 1.36 15.01
C HIS A 47 -14.86 2.55 15.65
N GLN A 48 -14.15 3.45 16.33
CA GLN A 48 -14.73 4.67 16.93
C GLN A 48 -15.18 5.73 15.91
N CYS A 49 -14.82 5.59 14.63
CA CYS A 49 -15.21 6.47 13.52
C CYS A 49 -14.78 7.96 13.63
N LEU A 50 -13.94 8.33 14.60
CA LEU A 50 -13.56 9.73 14.81
C LEU A 50 -12.71 10.28 13.65
N TYR A 51 -11.53 9.68 13.42
CA TYR A 51 -10.64 10.18 12.37
C TYR A 51 -11.13 9.83 10.96
N THR A 52 -11.84 8.70 10.79
CA THR A 52 -12.37 8.29 9.48
C THR A 52 -13.37 9.33 8.99
N GLN A 53 -14.24 9.83 9.86
CA GLN A 53 -15.20 10.89 9.52
C GLN A 53 -14.50 12.18 9.10
N TYR A 54 -13.41 12.59 9.77
CA TYR A 54 -12.66 13.78 9.35
C TYR A 54 -12.08 13.65 7.95
N VAL A 55 -11.62 12.45 7.57
CA VAL A 55 -11.13 12.17 6.21
C VAL A 55 -12.29 12.22 5.21
N GLU A 56 -13.42 11.60 5.53
CA GLU A 56 -14.63 11.64 4.70
C GLU A 56 -15.10 13.07 4.44
N ASP A 57 -15.24 13.87 5.51
CA ASP A 57 -15.67 15.28 5.44
C ASP A 57 -14.70 16.13 4.61
N TYR A 58 -13.40 15.88 4.72
CA TYR A 58 -12.42 16.55 3.87
C TYR A 58 -12.69 16.30 2.39
N PHE A 59 -12.95 15.06 1.98
CA PHE A 59 -13.21 14.76 0.57
C PHE A 59 -14.55 15.33 0.10
N TYR A 60 -15.61 15.21 0.91
CA TYR A 60 -16.91 15.78 0.57
C TYR A 60 -16.89 17.30 0.44
N THR A 61 -16.10 17.99 1.25
CA THR A 61 -16.02 19.45 1.20
C THR A 61 -15.03 19.97 0.16
N ARG A 62 -13.91 19.27 -0.05
CA ARG A 62 -12.85 19.71 -0.96
C ARG A 62 -13.10 19.31 -2.41
N TYR A 63 -13.75 18.17 -2.63
CA TYR A 63 -14.01 17.60 -3.95
C TYR A 63 -15.48 17.20 -4.10
N PRO A 64 -16.43 18.15 -4.03
CA PRO A 64 -17.87 17.86 -4.00
C PRO A 64 -18.39 17.14 -5.25
N GLU A 65 -17.69 17.27 -6.39
CA GLU A 65 -18.02 16.61 -7.65
C GLU A 65 -17.57 15.14 -7.71
N ARG A 66 -16.76 14.67 -6.75
CA ARG A 66 -16.29 13.30 -6.68
C ARG A 66 -17.10 12.54 -5.64
N ARG A 67 -17.85 11.55 -6.09
CA ARG A 67 -18.61 10.64 -5.24
C ARG A 67 -17.76 9.44 -4.89
N ILE A 68 -17.07 9.53 -3.75
CA ILE A 68 -16.29 8.43 -3.18
C ILE A 68 -17.16 7.69 -2.16
N HIS A 69 -17.07 6.35 -2.16
CA HIS A 69 -17.79 5.48 -1.23
C HIS A 69 -16.87 5.07 -0.08
N PHE A 70 -17.09 5.65 1.11
CA PHE A 70 -16.29 5.34 2.29
C PHE A 70 -16.94 4.24 3.15
N TYR A 71 -16.11 3.33 3.66
CA TYR A 71 -16.52 2.23 4.53
C TYR A 71 -15.59 2.10 5.72
N ASN A 72 -16.15 2.02 6.93
CA ASN A 72 -15.40 1.70 8.14
C ASN A 72 -15.53 0.20 8.45
N SER A 73 -14.41 -0.51 8.41
CA SER A 73 -14.28 -1.93 8.77
C SER A 73 -13.41 -2.12 10.02
N GLY A 74 -13.46 -1.16 10.94
CA GLY A 74 -12.79 -1.25 12.23
C GLY A 74 -13.48 -2.24 13.17
N VAL A 75 -12.68 -3.05 13.87
CA VAL A 75 -13.18 -3.98 14.90
C VAL A 75 -12.45 -3.70 16.20
N SER A 76 -13.18 -3.47 17.29
CA SER A 76 -12.52 -3.36 18.60
C SER A 76 -11.95 -4.71 19.00
N GLY A 77 -10.64 -4.75 19.21
CA GLY A 77 -10.00 -5.80 20.00
C GLY A 77 -10.31 -5.66 21.49
#